data_AF-A0A645GKQ4-F1
#
_entry.id   AF-A0A645GKQ4-F1
#
_cell.length_a   1.000
_cell.length_b   1.000
_cell.length_c   1.000
_cell.angle_alpha   90.00
_cell.angle_beta   90.00
_cell.angle_gamma   90.00
#
_symmetry.space_group_name_H-M   'P 1'
#
loop_
_entity.id
_entity.type
_entity.pdbx_description
1 polymer ?
#
loop_
_entity_poly.entity_id
_entity_poly.type
_entity_poly.pdbx_seq_one_letter_code
_entity_poly.pdbx_strand_id
1 'polypeptide(L)'
;MPDHIHLILFISHSDKMVTGDIQPHRMCEGRFPTVSEIIQRFKTITTKLYIDGVKRGLYPPFNKKIWQKSFNDRIIRSEIEYQAIWKYIDENPLKSEEDEWY
;
A
#
# COMPACT_ATOMS: atom_id res chain seq x y z
N MET A 1 -1.29 2.09 13.06
CA MET A 1 -0.86 3.17 13.98
C MET A 1 -1.50 4.48 13.53
N PRO A 2 -1.50 5.52 14.38
CA PRO A 2 -2.15 6.79 14.05
C PRO A 2 -1.57 7.51 12.83
N ASP A 3 -0.27 7.34 12.54
CA ASP A 3 0.47 8.15 11.56
C ASP A 3 1.12 7.34 10.41
N HIS A 4 1.14 6.01 10.48
CA HIS A 4 1.66 5.14 9.43
C HIS A 4 0.89 3.83 9.30
N ILE A 5 1.05 3.19 8.13
CA ILE A 5 0.46 1.89 7.81
C ILE A 5 1.54 0.88 7.44
N HIS A 6 1.32 -0.37 7.81
CA HIS A 6 2.09 -1.52 7.33
C HIS A 6 1.22 -2.34 6.38
N LEU A 7 1.81 -2.81 5.28
CA LEU A 7 1.15 -3.61 4.27
C LEU A 7 2.04 -4.81 3.94
N ILE A 8 1.45 -6.00 3.86
CA ILE A 8 2.08 -7.16 3.24
C ILE A 8 1.55 -7.28 1.82
N LEU A 9 2.45 -7.27 0.83
CA LEU A 9 2.10 -7.32 -0.58
C LEU A 9 2.50 -8.68 -1.17
N PHE A 10 1.51 -9.39 -1.71
CA PHE A 10 1.73 -10.57 -2.54
C PHE A 10 1.65 -10.16 -4.00
N ILE A 11 2.80 -10.20 -4.70
CA ILE A 11 2.88 -9.86 -6.12
C ILE A 11 3.03 -11.17 -6.90
N SER A 12 1.95 -11.62 -7.51
CA SER A 12 1.93 -12.80 -8.39
C SER A 12 1.71 -12.39 -9.83
N HIS A 13 2.36 -13.09 -10.77
CA HIS A 13 1.99 -13.01 -12.17
C HIS A 13 0.73 -13.85 -12.41
N SER A 14 -0.35 -13.24 -12.88
CA SER A 14 -1.42 -14.03 -13.49
C SER A 14 -1.04 -14.27 -14.95
N ASP A 15 -0.64 -15.50 -15.28
CA ASP A 15 -0.56 -15.97 -16.66
C ASP A 15 -1.99 -16.01 -17.24
N LYS A 16 -2.50 -14.86 -17.67
CA LYS A 16 -3.68 -14.82 -18.52
C LYS A 16 -3.18 -15.04 -19.94
N MET A 17 -3.18 -16.30 -20.40
CA MET A 17 -3.16 -16.61 -21.82
C MET A 17 -4.34 -15.90 -22.48
N VAL A 18 -4.08 -14.80 -23.19
CA VAL A 18 -5.08 -14.11 -23.98
C VAL A 18 -5.24 -14.87 -25.30
N THR A 19 -6.17 -15.81 -25.33
CA THR A 19 -6.79 -16.29 -26.58
C THR A 19 -7.86 -15.30 -27.00
N GLY A 20 -7.59 -14.51 -28.04
CA GLY A 20 -8.62 -13.73 -28.73
C GLY A 20 -8.25 -12.28 -29.01
N ASP A 21 -8.33 -11.90 -30.28
CA ASP A 21 -8.03 -10.60 -30.88
C ASP A 21 -8.88 -9.43 -30.36
N ILE A 22 -8.59 -8.95 -29.14
CA ILE A 22 -9.07 -7.64 -28.68
C ILE A 22 -7.87 -6.91 -28.11
N GLN A 23 -7.36 -5.92 -28.85
CA GLN A 23 -6.22 -5.08 -28.44
C GLN A 23 -6.52 -4.43 -27.09
N PRO A 24 -5.78 -4.74 -26.01
CA PRO A 24 -5.94 -4.07 -24.74
C PRO A 24 -5.42 -2.64 -24.89
N HIS A 25 -6.32 -1.68 -24.74
CA HIS A 25 -5.99 -0.27 -24.73
C HIS A 25 -4.94 0.02 -23.64
N ARG A 26 -3.67 0.20 -24.06
CA ARG A 26 -2.56 0.80 -23.31
C ARG A 26 -2.45 0.39 -21.84
N MET A 27 -2.01 -0.83 -21.58
CA MET A 27 -1.09 -1.08 -20.46
C MET A 27 0.20 -1.60 -21.07
N CYS A 28 1.30 -0.89 -20.81
CA CYS A 28 2.62 -1.11 -21.37
C CYS A 28 2.91 -2.61 -21.58
N GLU A 29 2.98 -3.02 -22.84
CA GLU A 29 3.49 -4.32 -23.22
C GLU A 29 4.94 -4.44 -22.69
N GLY A 30 5.18 -5.44 -21.83
CA GLY A 30 6.51 -5.98 -21.56
C GLY A 30 7.18 -5.67 -20.21
N ARG A 31 6.60 -4.90 -19.27
CA ARG A 31 7.26 -4.64 -17.98
C ARG A 31 6.36 -4.90 -16.76
N PHE A 32 6.83 -5.77 -15.88
CA PHE A 32 6.27 -5.95 -14.55
C PHE A 32 6.38 -4.63 -13.75
N PRO A 33 5.28 -4.15 -13.16
CA PRO A 33 5.33 -2.94 -12.34
C PRO A 33 6.27 -3.17 -11.15
N THR A 34 7.16 -2.21 -10.93
CA THR A 34 8.02 -2.18 -9.75
C THR A 34 7.19 -1.92 -8.50
N VAL A 35 7.71 -2.34 -7.33
CA VAL A 35 7.09 -2.02 -6.03
C VAL A 35 6.87 -0.51 -5.90
N SER A 36 7.83 0.31 -6.34
CA SER A 36 7.73 1.76 -6.35
C SER A 36 6.54 2.28 -7.17
N GLU A 37 6.26 1.70 -8.33
CA GLU A 37 5.10 2.08 -9.15
C GLU A 37 3.78 1.68 -8.50
N ILE A 38 3.75 0.51 -7.86
CA ILE A 38 2.58 0.04 -7.11
C ILE A 38 2.29 0.99 -5.94
N ILE A 39 3.30 1.30 -5.14
CA ILE A 39 3.18 2.23 -4.00
C ILE A 39 2.83 3.64 -4.46
N GLN A 40 3.40 4.11 -5.58
CA GLN A 40 3.06 5.42 -6.15
C GLN A 40 1.57 5.47 -6.50
N ARG A 41 1.06 4.48 -7.24
CA ARG A 41 -0.36 4.41 -7.61
C ARG A 41 -1.26 4.33 -6.37
N PHE A 42 -0.89 3.52 -5.38
CA PHE A 42 -1.61 3.42 -4.12
C PHE A 42 -1.71 4.78 -3.42
N LYS A 43 -0.58 5.49 -3.24
CA LYS A 43 -0.56 6.83 -2.61
C LYS A 43 -1.39 7.84 -3.40
N THR A 44 -1.36 7.80 -4.73
CA THR A 44 -2.15 8.68 -5.60
C THR A 44 -3.65 8.43 -5.47
N ILE A 45 -4.09 7.17 -5.60
CA ILE A 45 -5.51 6.80 -5.56
C ILE A 45 -6.10 7.12 -4.19
N THR A 46 -5.43 6.71 -3.12
CA THR A 46 -5.89 6.96 -1.74
C THR A 46 -5.95 8.45 -1.41
N THR A 47 -4.97 9.24 -1.86
CA THR A 47 -5.00 10.71 -1.69
C THR A 47 -6.21 11.32 -2.39
N LYS A 48 -6.51 10.89 -3.62
CA LYS A 48 -7.68 11.38 -4.35
C LYS A 48 -8.97 11.04 -3.62
N LEU A 49 -9.15 9.79 -3.19
CA LEU A 49 -10.32 9.35 -2.44
C LEU A 49 -10.48 10.13 -1.13
N TYR A 50 -9.38 10.41 -0.43
CA TYR A 50 -9.41 11.22 0.78
C TYR A 50 -9.85 12.66 0.49
N ILE A 51 -9.27 13.31 -0.54
CA ILE A 51 -9.66 14.66 -0.97
C ILE A 51 -11.15 14.72 -1.32
N ASP A 52 -11.66 13.71 -2.05
CA ASP A 52 -13.08 13.64 -2.41
C ASP A 52 -13.97 13.47 -1.16
N GLY A 53 -13.51 12.72 -0.15
CA GLY A 53 -14.17 12.61 1.15
C GLY A 53 -14.19 13.92 1.95
N VAL A 54 -13.08 14.68 1.94
CA VAL A 54 -13.02 16.03 2.56
C VAL A 54 -14.01 16.97 1.88
N LYS A 55 -14.06 17.00 0.55
CA LYS A 55 -15.03 17.84 -0.20
C LYS A 55 -16.48 17.49 0.09
N ARG A 56 -16.75 16.24 0.45
CA ARG A 56 -18.07 15.73 0.85
C ARG A 56 -18.38 15.90 2.34
N GLY A 57 -17.45 16.45 3.13
CA GLY A 57 -17.60 16.62 4.57
C GLY A 57 -17.49 15.33 5.38
N LEU A 58 -16.93 14.25 4.81
CA LEU A 58 -16.79 12.95 5.48
C LEU A 58 -15.51 12.85 6.33
N TYR A 59 -14.46 13.59 5.94
CA TYR A 59 -13.14 13.55 6.59
C TYR A 59 -12.64 14.97 6.89
N PRO A 60 -11.82 15.15 7.93
CA PRO A 60 -11.20 16.45 8.22
C PRO A 60 -10.23 16.87 7.10
N PRO A 61 -10.09 18.18 6.82
CA PRO A 61 -9.09 18.67 5.89
C PRO A 61 -7.67 18.40 6.40
N PHE A 62 -6.73 18.23 5.48
CA PHE A 62 -5.31 18.01 5.80
C PHE A 62 -4.45 19.11 5.19
N ASN A 63 -3.30 19.39 5.80
CA ASN A 63 -2.36 20.40 5.31
C ASN A 63 -1.31 19.76 4.39
N LYS A 64 -1.20 20.26 3.15
CA LYS A 64 -0.19 19.87 2.13
C LYS A 64 -0.20 18.41 1.69
N LYS A 65 0.19 17.45 2.53
CA LYS A 65 0.46 16.05 2.12
C LYS A 65 -0.05 15.05 3.16
N ILE A 66 -0.71 14.01 2.67
CA ILE A 66 -1.13 12.85 3.46
C ILE A 66 0.03 11.87 3.65
N TRP A 67 0.79 11.62 2.59
CA TRP A 67 1.85 10.62 2.58
C TRP A 67 3.25 11.24 2.67
N GLN A 68 4.14 10.60 3.44
CA GLN A 68 5.58 10.80 3.34
C GLN A 68 6.11 10.44 1.93
N LYS A 69 7.22 11.05 1.51
CA LYS A 69 7.80 10.84 0.18
C LYS A 69 8.29 9.40 -0.01
N SER A 70 9.05 8.89 0.95
CA SER A 70 9.62 7.54 0.96
C SER A 70 8.61 6.50 1.47
N PHE A 71 9.01 5.23 1.37
CA PHE A 71 8.40 4.11 2.06
C PHE A 71 9.53 3.15 2.46
N ASN A 72 9.29 2.32 3.47
CA ASN A 72 10.20 1.24 3.83
C ASN A 72 9.63 -0.06 3.26
N ASP A 73 10.44 -0.77 2.47
CA ASP A 73 10.10 -2.08 1.93
C ASP A 73 11.09 -3.14 2.42
N ARG A 74 10.58 -4.36 2.60
CA ARG A 74 11.35 -5.53 2.99
C ARG A 74 10.79 -6.75 2.26
N ILE A 75 11.67 -7.50 1.59
CA ILE A 75 11.30 -8.75 0.94
C ILE A 75 11.23 -9.85 2.01
N ILE A 76 10.05 -10.44 2.16
CA ILE A 76 9.81 -11.56 3.07
C ILE A 76 10.12 -12.86 2.33
N ARG A 77 11.07 -13.66 2.83
CA ARG A 77 11.56 -14.86 2.13
C ARG A 77 11.28 -16.18 2.84
N SER A 78 10.81 -16.11 4.09
CA SER A 78 10.53 -17.30 4.89
C SER A 78 9.21 -17.18 5.62
N GLU A 79 8.61 -18.33 5.90
CA GLU A 79 7.38 -18.42 6.69
C GLU A 79 7.59 -17.86 8.11
N ILE A 80 8.74 -18.13 8.72
CA ILE A 80 9.08 -17.61 10.05
C ILE A 80 9.11 -16.07 10.05
N GLU A 81 9.73 -15.48 9.04
CA GLU A 81 9.76 -14.02 8.87
C GLU A 81 8.38 -13.44 8.59
N TYR A 82 7.59 -14.11 7.76
CA TYR A 82 6.20 -13.74 7.48
C TYR A 82 5.37 -13.73 8.77
N GLN A 83 5.42 -14.79 9.57
CA GLN A 83 4.71 -14.89 10.84
C GLN A 83 5.13 -13.81 11.83
N ALA A 84 6.44 -13.52 11.91
CA ALA A 84 6.95 -12.46 12.77
C ALA A 84 6.44 -11.07 12.36
N ILE A 85 6.45 -10.76 11.06
CA ILE A 85 5.94 -9.48 10.53
C ILE A 85 4.42 -9.40 10.68
N TRP A 86 3.71 -10.47 10.39
CA TRP A 86 2.26 -10.55 10.58
C TRP A 86 1.89 -10.25 12.04
N LYS A 87 2.52 -10.96 12.98
CA LYS A 87 2.33 -10.76 14.41
C LYS A 87 2.66 -9.33 14.83
N TYR A 88 3.74 -8.76 14.31
CA TYR A 88 4.07 -7.35 14.56
C TYR A 88 2.97 -6.40 14.08
N ILE A 89 2.44 -6.58 12.86
CA ILE A 89 1.38 -5.71 12.32
C ILE A 89 0.10 -5.81 13.16
N ASP A 90 -0.24 -7.02 13.61
CA ASP A 90 -1.43 -7.30 14.42
C ASP A 90 -1.31 -6.75 15.86
N GLU A 91 -0.12 -6.88 16.46
CA GLU A 91 0.13 -6.44 17.84
C GLU A 91 0.51 -4.96 17.98
N ASN A 92 1.04 -4.32 16.94
CA ASN A 92 1.55 -2.95 17.04
C ASN A 92 0.46 -1.90 17.36
N PRO A 93 -0.82 -2.03 16.93
CA PRO A 93 -1.90 -1.23 17.48
C PRO A 93 -2.01 -1.30 19.02
N LEU A 94 -1.75 -2.47 19.63
CA LEU A 94 -1.80 -2.67 21.09
C LEU A 94 -0.54 -2.13 21.78
N LYS A 95 0.64 -2.30 21.17
CA LYS A 95 1.91 -1.79 21.72
C LYS A 95 2.05 -0.27 21.62
N SER A 96 1.37 0.37 20.67
CA SER A 96 1.35 1.84 20.56
C SER A 96 0.70 2.53 21.77
N GLU A 97 -0.18 1.84 22.52
CA GLU A 97 -0.76 2.38 23.77
C GLU A 97 0.19 2.23 24.98
N GLU A 98 1.13 1.27 24.94
CA GLU A 98 2.12 1.04 26.01
C GLU A 98 3.35 1.96 25.87
N ASP A 99 3.75 2.29 24.64
CA ASP A 99 4.94 3.10 24.33
C ASP A 99 4.72 4.63 24.48
N GLU A 100 3.55 5.12 24.90
CA GLU A 100 3.33 6.55 25.24
C GLU A 100 4.07 7.03 26.52
N TRP A 101 4.87 6.17 27.16
CA TRP A 101 5.55 6.43 28.44
C TRP A 101 7.09 6.49 28.40
N TYR A 102 7.72 6.78 27.26
CA TYR A 102 9.16 7.09 27.17
C TYR A 102 9.47 8.24 26.21
#